data_AF-A0A3G9D245-F1
#
_entry.id   AF-A0A3G9D245-F1
#
_cell.length_a   1.000
_cell.length_b   1.000
_cell.length_c   1.000
_cell.angle_alpha   90.00
_cell.angle_beta   90.00
_cell.angle_gamma   90.00
#
_symmetry.space_group_name_H-M   'P 1'
#
loop_
_entity.id
_entity.type
_entity.pdbx_description
1 polymer ?
#
loop_
_entity_poly.entity_id
_entity_poly.type
_entity_poly.pdbx_seq_one_letter_code
_entity_poly.pdbx_strand_id
1 'polypeptide(L)'
;MPRQEMYYNVPIWGFILGTVLFSIIFTWVYNNTGKSILAVLLLHTTGNLSHFIFPLNTTKLGGLYSLILNIIVVIIILIIWGPEKMTRTQKKRLKIEDSA
;
A
#
# COMPACT_ATOMS: atom_id res chain seq x y z
N MET A 1 -27.78 -7.30 19.70
CA MET A 1 -26.88 -6.19 19.30
C MET A 1 -26.39 -6.49 17.90
N PRO A 2 -26.50 -5.56 16.92
CA PRO A 2 -25.93 -5.80 15.60
C PRO A 2 -24.41 -5.96 15.76
N ARG A 3 -23.87 -7.06 15.21
CA ARG A 3 -22.44 -7.32 15.22
C ARG A 3 -21.78 -6.24 14.35
N GLN A 4 -21.01 -5.33 14.96
CA GLN A 4 -20.24 -4.36 14.20
C GLN A 4 -19.06 -5.07 13.55
N GLU A 5 -19.24 -5.56 12.34
CA GLU A 5 -18.15 -6.07 11.53
C GLU A 5 -17.35 -4.88 11.01
N MET A 6 -16.01 -4.90 11.17
CA MET A 6 -15.11 -3.75 10.91
C MET A 6 -15.33 -3.04 9.56
N TYR A 7 -15.89 -3.74 8.58
CA TYR A 7 -16.07 -3.25 7.21
C TYR A 7 -17.50 -2.86 6.85
N TYR A 8 -18.47 -3.01 7.76
CA TYR A 8 -19.88 -2.77 7.46
C TYR A 8 -20.18 -1.33 7.01
N ASN A 9 -19.41 -0.36 7.51
CA ASN A 9 -19.55 1.07 7.19
C ASN A 9 -18.48 1.62 6.25
N VAL A 10 -17.62 0.78 5.67
CA VAL A 10 -16.56 1.27 4.76
C VAL A 10 -17.11 1.37 3.34
N PRO A 11 -17.15 2.56 2.71
CA PRO A 11 -17.57 2.69 1.33
C PRO A 11 -16.67 1.88 0.39
N ILE A 12 -17.26 1.11 -0.52
CA ILE A 12 -16.52 0.21 -1.42
C ILE A 12 -15.40 0.92 -2.19
N TRP A 13 -15.63 2.16 -2.62
CA TRP A 13 -14.63 2.98 -3.30
C TRP A 13 -13.47 3.39 -2.40
N GLY A 14 -13.76 3.70 -1.13
CA GLY A 14 -12.72 3.99 -0.14
C GLY A 14 -11.85 2.77 0.16
N PHE A 15 -12.47 1.58 0.21
CA PHE A 15 -11.75 0.32 0.34
C PHE A 15 -10.82 0.07 -0.86
N ILE A 16 -11.35 0.13 -2.09
CA ILE A 16 -10.56 -0.09 -3.31
C ILE A 16 -9.38 0.89 -3.39
N LEU A 17 -9.63 2.18 -3.19
CA LEU A 17 -8.58 3.20 -3.21
C LEU A 17 -7.53 2.96 -2.12
N GLY A 18 -7.96 2.63 -0.90
CA GLY A 18 -7.07 2.30 0.20
C GLY A 18 -6.18 1.09 -0.12
N THR A 19 -6.75 0.02 -0.65
CA THR A 19 -6.01 -1.18 -1.05
C THR A 19 -4.99 -0.88 -2.16
N VAL A 20 -5.36 -0.08 -3.17
CA VAL A 20 -4.45 0.32 -4.25
C VAL A 20 -3.27 1.13 -3.69
N LEU A 21 -3.53 2.13 -2.86
CA LEU A 21 -2.46 2.94 -2.24
C LEU A 21 -1.52 2.07 -1.40
N PHE A 22 -2.08 1.16 -0.60
CA PHE A 22 -1.29 0.26 0.24
C PHE A 22 -0.43 -0.69 -0.58
N SER A 23 -0.93 -1.14 -1.74
CA SER A 23 -0.15 -1.98 -2.66
C SER A 23 1.10 -1.27 -3.22
N ILE A 24 1.04 0.05 -3.42
CA ILE A 24 2.18 0.85 -3.86
C ILE A 24 3.24 0.88 -2.74
N ILE A 25 2.81 1.07 -1.50
CA ILE A 25 3.71 1.05 -0.33
C ILE A 25 4.37 -0.33 -0.17
N PHE A 26 3.60 -1.41 -0.35
CA PHE A 26 4.14 -2.78 -0.34
C PHE A 26 5.18 -3.00 -1.41
N THR A 27 4.89 -2.57 -2.63
CA THR A 27 5.83 -2.66 -3.75
C THR A 27 7.11 -1.89 -3.47
N TRP A 28 6.99 -0.70 -2.89
CA TRP A 28 8.13 0.11 -2.48
C TRP A 28 8.99 -0.59 -1.42
N VAL A 29 8.39 -1.08 -0.33
CA VAL A 29 9.11 -1.80 0.73
C VAL A 29 9.79 -3.04 0.16
N TYR A 30 9.07 -3.84 -0.63
CA TYR A 30 9.61 -5.04 -1.25
C TYR A 30 10.85 -4.70 -2.09
N ASN A 31 10.78 -3.70 -2.96
CA ASN A 31 11.88 -3.32 -3.84
C ASN A 31 13.08 -2.75 -3.07
N ASN A 32 12.86 -1.97 -2.01
CA ASN A 32 13.94 -1.32 -1.24
C ASN A 32 14.57 -2.23 -0.17
N THR A 33 13.91 -3.33 0.21
CA THR A 33 14.43 -4.28 1.21
C THR A 33 15.06 -5.52 0.59
N GLY A 34 15.54 -5.41 -0.66
CA GLY A 34 16.14 -6.54 -1.36
C GLY A 34 15.16 -7.67 -1.66
N LYS A 35 13.89 -7.33 -1.93
CA LYS A 35 12.80 -8.27 -2.22
C LYS A 35 12.41 -9.15 -1.02
N SER A 36 12.53 -8.61 0.19
CA SER A 36 12.17 -9.32 1.43
C SER A 36 10.65 -9.41 1.60
N ILE A 37 10.12 -10.64 1.61
CA ILE A 37 8.72 -10.91 1.91
C ILE A 37 8.43 -10.65 3.40
N LEU A 38 9.39 -10.93 4.28
CA LEU A 38 9.25 -10.71 5.72
C LEU A 38 9.01 -9.23 6.05
N ALA A 39 9.74 -8.32 5.38
CA ALA A 39 9.56 -6.88 5.58
C ALA A 39 8.14 -6.43 5.19
N VAL A 40 7.62 -6.92 4.06
CA VAL A 40 6.25 -6.63 3.62
C VAL A 40 5.22 -7.22 4.59
N LEU A 41 5.44 -8.45 5.07
CA LEU A 41 4.53 -9.11 6.02
C LEU A 41 4.47 -8.36 7.36
N LEU A 42 5.62 -7.89 7.86
CA LEU A 42 5.68 -7.08 9.07
C LEU A 42 4.91 -5.77 8.88
N LEU A 43 5.12 -5.06 7.76
CA LEU A 43 4.36 -3.85 7.45
C LEU A 43 2.84 -4.12 7.39
N HIS A 44 2.43 -5.18 6.71
CA HIS A 44 1.02 -5.58 6.62
C HIS A 44 0.43 -5.83 8.02
N THR A 45 1.15 -6.57 8.85
CA THR A 45 0.70 -6.93 10.20
C THR A 45 0.60 -5.70 11.10
N THR A 46 1.58 -4.79 11.06
CA THR A 46 1.55 -3.53 11.80
C THR A 46 0.41 -2.61 11.34
N GLY A 47 0.15 -2.54 10.03
CA GLY A 47 -0.97 -1.78 9.48
C GLY A 47 -2.33 -2.34 9.92
N ASN A 48 -2.46 -3.67 9.97
CA ASN A 48 -3.66 -4.34 10.47
C ASN A 48 -3.84 -4.09 11.98
N LEU A 49 -2.78 -4.24 12.78
CA LEU A 49 -2.77 -3.93 14.21
C LEU A 49 -3.18 -2.48 14.50
N SER A 50 -2.75 -1.53 13.66
CA SER A 50 -3.10 -0.12 13.80
C SER A 50 -4.60 0.12 13.65
N HIS A 51 -5.32 -0.64 12.82
CA HIS A 51 -6.78 -0.55 12.73
C HIS A 51 -7.50 -1.09 13.98
N PHE A 52 -6.84 -1.93 14.78
CA PHE A 52 -7.36 -2.38 16.07
C PHE A 52 -7.05 -1.41 17.21
N ILE A 53 -5.87 -0.78 17.19
CA ILE A 53 -5.45 0.18 18.22
C ILE A 53 -6.16 1.53 18.05
N PHE A 54 -6.32 1.99 16.80
CA PHE A 54 -6.97 3.26 16.50
C PHE A 54 -8.43 3.04 16.06
N PRO A 55 -9.40 3.81 16.60
CA PRO A 55 -10.82 3.71 16.26
C PRO A 55 -11.15 4.31 14.87
N LEU A 56 -10.44 3.87 13.83
CA LEU A 56 -10.54 4.40 12.46
C LEU A 56 -11.87 4.02 11.80
N ASN A 57 -12.41 2.84 12.11
CA ASN A 57 -13.62 2.30 11.51
C ASN A 57 -14.91 2.61 12.29
N THR A 58 -14.79 3.11 13.53
CA THR A 58 -15.93 3.45 14.39
C THR A 58 -16.31 4.92 14.30
N THR A 59 -15.42 5.78 13.80
CA THR A 59 -15.64 7.22 13.66
C THR A 59 -15.89 7.58 12.19
N LYS A 60 -16.91 8.40 11.89
CA LYS A 60 -17.25 8.83 10.51
C LYS A 60 -16.05 9.40 9.72
N LEU A 61 -15.09 10.02 10.40
CA LEU A 61 -13.92 10.63 9.79
C LEU A 61 -12.66 9.76 9.82
N GLY A 62 -12.63 8.68 10.62
CA GLY A 62 -11.41 7.87 10.82
C GLY A 62 -10.92 7.21 9.53
N GLY A 63 -11.84 6.65 8.75
CA GLY A 63 -11.53 6.10 7.43
C GLY A 63 -11.01 7.15 6.44
N LEU A 64 -11.53 8.39 6.50
CA LEU A 64 -11.07 9.49 5.66
C LEU A 64 -9.64 9.92 6.01
N TYR A 65 -9.33 10.03 7.31
CA TYR A 65 -7.98 10.34 7.77
C TYR A 65 -6.97 9.24 7.37
N SER A 66 -7.34 7.97 7.53
CA SER A 66 -6.50 6.85 7.08
C SER A 66 -6.20 6.93 5.59
N LEU A 67 -7.21 7.23 4.77
CA LEU A 67 -7.05 7.36 3.32
C LEU A 67 -6.15 8.56 2.95
N ILE A 68 -6.34 9.73 3.57
CA ILE A 68 -5.49 10.91 3.35
C ILE A 68 -4.04 10.62 3.73
N LEU A 69 -3.80 9.96 4.86
CA LEU A 69 -2.45 9.60 5.30
C LEU A 69 -1.77 8.65 4.30
N ASN A 70 -2.49 7.64 3.80
CA ASN A 70 -1.96 6.75 2.77
C ASN A 70 -1.63 7.50 1.47
N ILE A 71 -2.47 8.44 1.04
CA ILE A 71 -2.19 9.29 -0.13
C ILE A 71 -0.90 10.10 0.07
N ILE A 72 -0.74 10.76 1.22
CA ILE A 72 0.46 11.55 1.54
C ILE A 72 1.71 10.67 1.47
N VAL A 73 1.67 9.49 2.10
CA VAL A 73 2.80 8.55 2.10
C VAL A 73 3.14 8.12 0.67
N VAL A 74 2.14 7.76 -0.14
CA VAL A 74 2.36 7.38 -1.54
C VAL A 74 2.96 8.53 -2.35
N ILE A 75 2.47 9.76 -2.19
CA ILE A 75 3.01 10.95 -2.87
C ILE A 75 4.49 11.15 -2.50
N ILE A 76 4.83 11.08 -1.22
CA ILE A 76 6.22 11.22 -0.74
C ILE A 76 7.11 10.15 -1.38
N ILE A 77 6.66 8.90 -1.38
CA ILE A 77 7.38 7.78 -1.98
C ILE A 77 7.60 8.02 -3.48
N LEU A 78 6.56 8.46 -4.21
CA LEU A 78 6.65 8.72 -5.65
C LEU A 78 7.57 9.90 -5.97
N ILE A 79 7.60 10.95 -5.15
CA ILE A 79 8.50 12.10 -5.35
C ILE A 79 9.96 11.69 -5.16
N ILE A 80 10.28 10.91 -4.12
CA ILE A 80 11.67 10.58 -3.77
C ILE A 80 12.23 9.47 -4.67
N TRP A 81 11.44 8.42 -4.95
CA TRP A 81 11.92 7.27 -5.74
C TRP A 81 11.56 7.35 -7.22
N GLY A 82 10.54 8.13 -7.60
CA GLY A 82 10.02 8.18 -8.95
C GLY A 82 9.24 6.90 -9.33
N PRO A 83 8.17 7.03 -10.14
CA PRO A 83 7.36 5.87 -10.57
C PRO A 83 8.18 4.86 -11.39
N GLU A 84 9.18 5.32 -12.14
CA GLU A 84 10.03 4.48 -12.98
C GLU A 84 10.84 3.44 -12.19
N LYS A 85 11.26 3.76 -10.96
CA LYS A 85 11.97 2.82 -10.08
C LYS A 85 11.06 1.78 -9.45
N MET A 86 9.75 1.97 -9.54
CA MET A 86 8.74 1.05 -9.02
C MET A 86 8.23 0.09 -10.09
N THR A 87 8.35 0.47 -11.36
CA THR A 87 8.03 -0.40 -12.50
C THR A 87 9.22 -1.29 -12.85
N ARG A 88 8.95 -2.57 -13.16
CA ARG A 88 9.98 -3.50 -13.64
C ARG A 88 10.41 -3.11 -15.04
N THR A 89 11.46 -2.31 -15.19
CA THR A 89 12.04 -2.01 -16.51
C THR A 89 12.60 -3.30 -17.12
N GLN A 90 11.91 -3.83 -18.13
CA GLN A 90 12.28 -5.03 -18.91
C GLN A 90 13.51 -4.79 -19.81
N LYS A 91 14.49 -3.99 -19.38
CA LYS A 91 15.64 -3.59 -20.22
C LYS A 91 16.63 -4.74 -20.46
N LYS A 92 16.44 -5.91 -19.84
CA LYS A 92 17.38 -7.04 -19.90
C LYS A 92 17.10 -8.03 -21.03
N ARG A 93 15.94 -7.99 -21.69
CA ARG A 93 15.60 -8.97 -22.76
C ARG A 93 16.06 -8.53 -24.15
N LEU A 94 16.09 -7.23 -24.44
CA LEU A 94 16.51 -6.70 -25.75
C LEU A 94 18.01 -6.91 -26.04
N LYS A 95 18.88 -6.93 -25.02
CA LYS A 95 20.32 -7.18 -25.23
C LYS A 95 20.69 -8.61 -25.63
N ILE A 96 19.79 -9.58 -25.46
CA ILE A 96 20.06 -10.99 -25.79
C ILE A 96 19.62 -11.29 -27.23
N GLU A 97 18.61 -10.58 -27.74
CA GLU A 97 18.11 -10.73 -29.11
C GLU A 97 18.95 -9.97 -30.14
N ASP A 98 19.57 -8.83 -29.77
CA ASP A 98 20.46 -8.06 -30.65
C ASP A 98 21.89 -8.63 -30.73
N SER A 99 22.18 -9.72 -30.01
CA SER A 99 23.52 -10.35 -29.94
C SER A 99 23.51 -11.83 -30.35
N ALA A 100 22.41 -12.32 -30.94
CA ALA A 100 22.25 -13.65 -31.52
C ALA A 100 22.09 -13.53 -33.05
#